data_AF-A0A0Q8JEL6-F1
#
_entry.id   AF-A0A0Q8JEL6-F1
#
_cell.length_a   1.000
_cell.length_b   1.000
_cell.length_c   1.000
_cell.angle_alpha   90.00
_cell.angle_beta   90.00
_cell.angle_gamma   90.00
#
_symmetry.space_group_name_H-M   'P 1'
#
loop_
_entity.id
_entity.type
_entity.pdbx_description
1 polymer ?
#
loop_
_entity_poly.entity_id
_entity_poly.type
_entity_poly.pdbx_seq_one_letter_code
_entity_poly.pdbx_strand_id
1 'polypeptide(L)'
;MNHGPSKLLMPALLASALCLALPATAVAQTEPGAPVPLKIADQRSIDLQLGEQPGRVGRAGVDAGRKQVEIRTPDASFIKVHFDHFSLPAGVTLEVASPDGREVYRYSAQQLDPHTVAADLGQDGKTSFSAMSISGPVAVLRLVGTAREPWRAGHGVKVSRYLEGYPEEMLPQLQNEGLLGTQVGGKSICGTDNKQAAACYATSDTQAFNGSKPVARAVMSGGSLCTAWRVSSSNRMFTNNHCISTAAGVAGAEFWFNYQRSTCTGAQATVTKVAGDQMLKTNTTLDYTLFTVKNFANISSFGFLGLDPRAAVANEGIFIAGHPGGRMKELSVADTQNSGGKCRVDAPSVTGNAANSDVGYYCDTEGGSSGSPVLARSSGKVLALHHFGGCFNSGAKISLIWPQVSTYFGGVIP
;
A
#
# COMPACT_ATOMS: atom_id res chain seq x y z
N MET A 1 -17.08 99.19 -17.43
CA MET A 1 -15.88 99.33 -16.58
C MET A 1 -15.32 97.95 -16.31
N ASN A 2 -13.99 97.87 -16.33
CA ASN A 2 -13.10 96.75 -16.05
C ASN A 2 -12.84 95.67 -17.13
N HIS A 3 -11.54 95.58 -17.40
CA HIS A 3 -10.77 94.80 -18.37
C HIS A 3 -10.49 93.37 -17.91
N GLY A 4 -10.20 92.49 -18.88
CA GLY A 4 -9.24 91.40 -18.70
C GLY A 4 -9.52 90.16 -19.57
N PRO A 5 -8.52 89.52 -20.23
CA PRO A 5 -8.71 88.93 -21.56
C PRO A 5 -8.54 87.40 -21.67
N SER A 6 -9.00 86.90 -22.82
CA SER A 6 -8.53 85.72 -23.61
C SER A 6 -8.42 84.34 -22.97
N LYS A 7 -9.08 83.36 -23.62
CA LYS A 7 -8.43 82.16 -24.18
C LYS A 7 -9.32 81.46 -25.20
N LEU A 8 -8.81 81.34 -26.43
CA LEU A 8 -9.21 80.35 -27.43
C LEU A 8 -9.10 78.93 -26.86
N LEU A 9 -10.03 78.03 -27.22
CA LEU A 9 -9.71 76.63 -27.58
C LEU A 9 -10.90 75.97 -28.29
N MET A 10 -10.58 75.44 -29.47
CA MET A 10 -11.38 74.60 -30.37
C MET A 10 -11.67 73.20 -29.76
N PRO A 11 -12.58 72.41 -30.34
CA PRO A 11 -13.20 71.25 -29.70
C PRO A 11 -12.28 70.03 -29.70
N ALA A 12 -12.12 69.38 -28.54
CA ALA A 12 -11.53 68.05 -28.48
C ALA A 12 -12.61 67.01 -28.80
N LEU A 13 -12.48 66.36 -29.97
CA LEU A 13 -13.22 65.13 -30.27
C LEU A 13 -12.87 64.07 -29.21
N LEU A 14 -13.90 63.47 -28.62
CA LEU A 14 -13.78 62.23 -27.85
C LEU A 14 -13.27 61.10 -28.76
N ALA A 15 -12.00 60.72 -28.62
CA ALA A 15 -11.53 59.42 -29.06
C ALA A 15 -11.72 58.43 -27.92
N SER A 16 -12.80 57.64 -27.99
CA SER A 16 -12.99 56.46 -27.14
C SER A 16 -11.92 55.42 -27.48
N ALA A 17 -10.87 55.34 -26.67
CA ALA A 17 -9.90 54.25 -26.74
C ALA A 17 -10.59 52.97 -26.25
N LEU A 18 -11.01 52.14 -27.20
CA LEU A 18 -11.48 50.78 -26.95
C LEU A 18 -10.25 49.93 -26.58
N CYS A 19 -9.95 49.83 -25.28
CA CYS A 19 -8.99 48.84 -24.78
C CYS A 19 -9.57 47.43 -25.03
N LEU A 20 -9.14 46.81 -26.13
CA LEU A 20 -9.29 45.37 -26.35
C LEU A 20 -8.45 44.64 -25.29
N ALA A 21 -9.10 44.27 -24.19
CA ALA A 21 -8.55 43.31 -23.25
C ALA A 21 -8.46 41.95 -23.95
N LEU A 22 -7.23 41.51 -24.23
CA LEU A 22 -6.94 40.14 -24.62
C LEU A 22 -7.45 39.21 -23.51
N PRO A 23 -8.23 38.16 -23.82
CA PRO A 23 -8.64 37.21 -22.80
C PRO A 23 -7.39 36.51 -22.27
N ALA A 24 -7.07 36.75 -21.01
CA ALA A 24 -6.10 35.94 -20.29
C ALA A 24 -6.60 34.50 -20.33
N THR A 25 -5.89 33.64 -21.07
CA THR A 25 -6.10 32.21 -21.04
C THR A 25 -5.77 31.75 -19.63
N ALA A 26 -6.80 31.56 -18.81
CA ALA A 26 -6.69 30.84 -17.56
C ALA A 26 -6.14 29.44 -17.92
N VAL A 27 -4.89 29.19 -17.55
CA VAL A 27 -4.37 27.83 -17.50
C VAL A 27 -5.24 27.12 -16.47
N ALA A 28 -6.17 26.29 -16.94
CA ALA A 28 -6.91 25.39 -16.08
C ALA A 28 -5.86 24.53 -15.37
N GLN A 29 -5.66 24.79 -14.07
CA GLN A 29 -4.98 23.84 -13.21
C GLN A 29 -5.86 22.58 -13.24
N THR A 30 -5.40 21.55 -13.92
CA THR A 30 -6.01 20.23 -13.82
C THR A 30 -6.00 19.84 -12.36
N GLU A 31 -7.20 19.61 -11.79
CA GLU A 31 -7.36 18.96 -10.49
C GLU A 31 -6.31 17.85 -10.37
N PRO A 32 -5.44 17.85 -9.35
CA PRO A 32 -4.47 16.78 -9.21
C PRO A 32 -5.27 15.48 -9.06
N GLY A 33 -5.13 14.58 -10.04
CA GLY A 33 -5.77 13.27 -9.99
C GLY A 33 -5.39 12.55 -8.70
N ALA A 34 -6.26 11.65 -8.24
CA ALA A 34 -6.00 10.87 -7.04
C ALA A 34 -4.60 10.22 -7.12
N PRO A 35 -3.84 10.18 -6.01
CA PRO A 35 -2.52 9.57 -5.99
C PRO A 35 -2.60 8.14 -6.52
N VAL A 36 -1.73 7.79 -7.47
CA VAL A 36 -1.63 6.43 -8.00
C VAL A 36 -0.74 5.60 -7.06
N PRO A 37 -1.18 4.39 -6.64
CA PRO A 37 -0.34 3.50 -5.84
C PRO A 37 1.00 3.19 -6.51
N LEU A 38 2.08 3.16 -5.72
CA LEU A 38 3.43 2.94 -6.21
C LEU A 38 3.56 1.54 -6.81
N LYS A 39 4.12 1.41 -8.01
CA LYS A 39 4.42 0.09 -8.59
C LYS A 39 5.67 -0.49 -7.94
N ILE A 40 5.62 -1.77 -7.53
CA ILE A 40 6.74 -2.50 -6.91
C ILE A 40 7.01 -3.85 -7.54
N ALA A 41 6.25 -4.23 -8.57
CA ALA A 41 6.41 -5.49 -9.26
C ALA A 41 5.88 -5.40 -10.70
N ASP A 42 6.45 -6.25 -11.55
CA ASP A 42 5.93 -6.51 -12.88
C ASP A 42 5.19 -7.85 -12.91
N GLN A 43 4.11 -7.91 -13.67
CA GLN A 43 3.50 -9.19 -14.03
C GLN A 43 4.28 -9.81 -15.19
N ARG A 44 4.72 -11.05 -15.02
CA ARG A 44 5.37 -11.85 -16.05
C ARG A 44 4.49 -13.01 -16.46
N SER A 45 4.47 -13.31 -17.75
CA SER A 45 3.82 -14.50 -18.29
C SER A 45 4.77 -15.69 -18.25
N ILE A 46 4.21 -16.88 -18.04
CA ILE A 46 4.91 -18.17 -18.08
C ILE A 46 3.91 -19.24 -18.53
N ASP A 47 4.35 -20.34 -19.13
CA ASP A 47 3.49 -21.52 -19.33
C ASP A 47 4.11 -22.67 -18.56
N LEU A 48 3.63 -22.86 -17.33
CA LEU A 48 4.11 -23.90 -16.44
C LEU A 48 2.96 -24.79 -16.01
N GLN A 49 3.13 -26.10 -16.23
CA GLN A 49 2.15 -27.12 -15.88
C GLN A 49 2.78 -28.19 -14.98
N LEU A 50 2.06 -28.56 -13.93
CA LEU A 50 2.43 -29.65 -13.03
C LEU A 50 1.28 -30.67 -12.94
N GLY A 51 1.60 -31.96 -12.82
CA GLY A 51 0.61 -33.03 -12.64
C GLY A 51 0.01 -33.58 -13.94
N GLU A 52 0.04 -32.83 -15.03
CA GLU A 52 -0.32 -33.34 -16.36
C GLU A 52 0.86 -34.14 -16.95
N GLN A 53 0.72 -35.46 -17.03
CA GLN A 53 1.70 -36.36 -17.66
C GLN A 53 0.96 -37.45 -18.46
N PRO A 54 1.32 -37.66 -19.74
CA PRO A 54 0.89 -38.85 -20.49
C PRO A 54 1.24 -40.13 -19.72
N GLY A 55 0.26 -41.04 -19.52
CA GLY A 55 0.48 -42.36 -18.89
C GLY A 55 0.14 -42.49 -17.39
N ARG A 56 -0.30 -41.42 -16.71
CA ARG A 56 -0.78 -41.49 -15.30
C ARG A 56 -2.31 -41.52 -15.16
N VAL A 57 -3.04 -41.15 -16.20
CA VAL A 57 -4.52 -41.13 -16.22
C VAL A 57 -5.05 -42.54 -15.95
N GLY A 58 -5.97 -42.66 -14.97
CA GLY A 58 -6.63 -43.93 -14.63
C GLY A 58 -5.94 -44.80 -13.57
N ARG A 59 -4.83 -44.38 -12.96
CA ARG A 59 -4.14 -45.15 -11.89
C ARG A 59 -4.14 -44.42 -10.54
N ALA A 60 -4.64 -45.09 -9.49
CA ALA A 60 -4.48 -44.66 -8.09
C ALA A 60 -3.15 -45.20 -7.50
N GLY A 61 -2.67 -44.63 -6.40
CA GLY A 61 -1.43 -45.06 -5.75
C GLY A 61 -0.14 -44.60 -6.43
N VAL A 62 -0.24 -43.71 -7.42
CA VAL A 62 0.92 -43.11 -8.11
C VAL A 62 1.43 -41.93 -7.28
N ASP A 63 2.72 -41.94 -6.94
CA ASP A 63 3.41 -40.79 -6.33
C ASP A 63 3.24 -39.57 -7.24
N ALA A 64 2.90 -38.42 -6.66
CA ALA A 64 2.76 -37.16 -7.38
C ALA A 64 4.01 -36.81 -8.21
N GLY A 65 5.16 -37.40 -7.87
CA GLY A 65 6.43 -37.28 -8.59
C GLY A 65 7.28 -36.21 -7.96
N ARG A 66 8.58 -36.49 -7.79
CA ARG A 66 9.51 -35.61 -7.08
C ARG A 66 10.04 -34.43 -7.90
N LYS A 67 9.55 -34.23 -9.14
CA LYS A 67 10.06 -33.18 -10.02
C LYS A 67 9.62 -31.82 -9.47
N GLN A 68 10.57 -31.04 -8.99
CA GLN A 68 10.37 -29.64 -8.67
C GLN A 68 10.54 -28.78 -9.92
N VAL A 69 9.81 -27.68 -9.97
CA VAL A 69 9.99 -26.62 -10.98
C VAL A 69 10.27 -25.33 -10.24
N GLU A 70 11.22 -24.55 -10.76
CA GLU A 70 11.56 -23.25 -10.21
C GLU A 70 11.06 -22.14 -11.14
N ILE A 71 10.41 -21.14 -10.56
CA ILE A 71 10.28 -19.82 -11.17
C ILE A 71 11.42 -18.99 -10.58
N ARG A 72 12.32 -18.51 -11.44
CA ARG A 72 13.52 -17.77 -11.04
C ARG A 72 13.61 -16.48 -11.82
N THR A 73 13.70 -15.38 -11.09
CA THR A 73 13.93 -14.03 -11.61
C THR A 73 15.07 -13.42 -10.82
N PRO A 74 16.27 -13.27 -11.43
CA PRO A 74 17.41 -12.66 -10.75
C PRO A 74 17.03 -11.36 -10.06
N ASP A 75 17.57 -11.16 -8.86
CA ASP A 75 17.42 -9.95 -8.04
C ASP A 75 16.00 -9.63 -7.54
N ALA A 76 14.97 -10.38 -7.96
CA ALA A 76 13.61 -10.11 -7.52
C ALA A 76 13.46 -10.21 -6.00
N SER A 77 12.80 -9.21 -5.41
CA SER A 77 12.57 -9.15 -3.97
C SER A 77 11.51 -10.15 -3.51
N PHE A 78 10.63 -10.57 -4.40
CA PHE A 78 9.66 -11.65 -4.18
C PHE A 78 9.12 -12.20 -5.51
N ILE A 79 8.54 -13.41 -5.42
CA ILE A 79 7.77 -14.04 -6.50
C ILE A 79 6.37 -14.38 -5.96
N LYS A 80 5.31 -13.90 -6.62
CA LYS A 80 3.92 -14.26 -6.31
C LYS A 80 3.29 -15.02 -7.46
N VAL A 81 3.00 -16.30 -7.25
CA VAL A 81 2.52 -17.21 -8.29
C VAL A 81 1.00 -17.13 -8.45
N HIS A 82 0.52 -17.11 -9.69
CA HIS A 82 -0.89 -17.23 -10.03
C HIS A 82 -1.22 -18.60 -10.63
N PHE A 83 -2.31 -19.21 -10.16
CA PHE A 83 -2.87 -20.41 -10.78
C PHE A 83 -4.08 -20.02 -11.64
N ASP A 84 -4.00 -20.31 -12.94
CA ASP A 84 -5.15 -20.25 -13.84
C ASP A 84 -6.01 -21.50 -13.73
N HIS A 85 -5.38 -22.61 -13.36
CA HIS A 85 -6.04 -23.88 -13.13
C HIS A 85 -5.38 -24.59 -11.96
N PHE A 86 -6.20 -25.10 -11.05
CA PHE A 86 -5.78 -25.85 -9.90
C PHE A 86 -6.80 -26.97 -9.64
N SER A 87 -6.37 -28.21 -9.89
CA SER A 87 -7.17 -29.40 -9.61
C SER A 87 -6.23 -30.57 -9.34
N LEU A 88 -6.23 -31.08 -8.12
CA LEU A 88 -5.34 -32.17 -7.72
C LEU A 88 -6.15 -33.33 -7.15
N PRO A 89 -5.75 -34.59 -7.38
CA PRO A 89 -6.41 -35.72 -6.75
C PRO A 89 -6.23 -35.69 -5.23
N ALA A 90 -7.18 -36.26 -4.50
CA ALA A 90 -7.08 -36.47 -3.07
C ALA A 90 -5.75 -37.16 -2.69
N GLY A 91 -5.08 -36.63 -1.66
CA GLY A 91 -3.77 -37.13 -1.21
C GLY A 91 -2.55 -36.51 -1.91
N VAL A 92 -2.76 -35.63 -2.89
CA VAL A 92 -1.70 -34.82 -3.52
C VAL A 92 -1.81 -33.37 -3.07
N THR A 93 -0.67 -32.73 -2.86
CA THR A 93 -0.56 -31.34 -2.44
C THR A 93 0.50 -30.63 -3.28
N LEU A 94 0.22 -29.41 -3.71
CA LEU A 94 1.21 -28.49 -4.26
C LEU A 94 1.86 -27.73 -3.10
N GLU A 95 3.19 -27.80 -3.01
CA GLU A 95 3.98 -26.89 -2.21
C GLU A 95 4.54 -25.76 -3.10
N VAL A 96 4.38 -24.52 -2.63
CA VAL A 96 5.08 -23.33 -3.15
C VAL A 96 6.01 -22.85 -2.05
N ALA A 97 7.32 -22.90 -2.28
CA ALA A 97 8.31 -22.71 -1.23
C ALA A 97 9.49 -21.83 -1.64
N SER A 98 10.14 -21.20 -0.66
CA SER A 98 11.49 -20.67 -0.81
C SER A 98 12.50 -21.83 -0.94
N PRO A 99 13.65 -21.65 -1.62
CA PRO A 99 14.66 -22.71 -1.76
C PRO A 99 15.21 -23.23 -0.43
N ASP A 100 15.25 -22.37 0.60
CA ASP A 100 15.71 -22.70 1.95
C ASP A 100 14.61 -23.31 2.85
N GLY A 101 13.38 -23.44 2.33
CA GLY A 101 12.24 -24.00 3.05
C GLY A 101 11.72 -23.15 4.22
N ARG A 102 12.18 -21.89 4.36
CA ARG A 102 11.69 -20.98 5.42
C ARG A 102 10.28 -20.47 5.17
N GLU A 103 9.88 -20.36 3.90
CA GLU A 103 8.50 -20.09 3.51
C GLU A 103 7.98 -21.29 2.71
N VAL A 104 6.87 -21.88 3.15
CA VAL A 104 6.21 -22.98 2.44
C VAL A 104 4.71 -22.84 2.57
N TYR A 105 4.02 -22.75 1.44
CA TYR A 105 2.55 -22.73 1.36
C TYR A 105 2.05 -23.97 0.64
N ARG A 106 0.98 -24.58 1.15
CA ARG A 106 0.46 -25.88 0.73
C ARG A 106 -0.97 -25.78 0.24
N TYR A 107 -1.20 -26.33 -0.95
CA TYR A 107 -2.52 -26.30 -1.59
C TYR A 107 -2.91 -27.71 -2.04
N SER A 108 -4.09 -28.15 -1.65
CA SER A 108 -4.67 -29.44 -2.02
C SER A 108 -6.16 -29.27 -2.30
N ALA A 109 -6.82 -30.31 -2.82
CA ALA A 109 -8.27 -30.27 -3.03
C ALA A 109 -9.08 -30.12 -1.72
N GLN A 110 -8.53 -30.54 -0.58
CA GLN A 110 -9.22 -30.51 0.71
C GLN A 110 -8.84 -29.30 1.56
N GLN A 111 -7.63 -28.78 1.39
CA GLN A 111 -7.08 -27.71 2.21
C GLN A 111 -6.21 -26.80 1.37
N LEU A 112 -6.52 -25.50 1.42
CA LEU A 112 -5.71 -24.43 0.88
C LEU A 112 -5.13 -23.64 2.06
N ASP A 113 -3.81 -23.54 2.12
CA ASP A 113 -3.14 -22.53 2.95
C ASP A 113 -3.59 -21.11 2.54
N PRO A 114 -3.21 -20.06 3.29
CA PRO A 114 -3.54 -18.69 2.92
C PRO A 114 -3.23 -18.41 1.45
N HIS A 115 -4.14 -17.70 0.81
CA HIS A 115 -4.08 -17.32 -0.61
C HIS A 115 -4.96 -16.09 -0.82
N THR A 116 -4.69 -15.39 -1.91
CA THR A 116 -5.42 -14.18 -2.31
C THR A 116 -6.33 -14.48 -3.50
N VAL A 117 -7.48 -13.81 -3.53
CA VAL A 117 -8.51 -13.98 -4.57
C VAL A 117 -8.91 -12.61 -5.12
N ALA A 118 -8.38 -12.27 -6.29
CA ALA A 118 -8.73 -11.09 -7.05
C ALA A 118 -9.84 -11.43 -8.05
N ALA A 119 -11.10 -11.39 -7.59
CA ALA A 119 -12.26 -11.77 -8.41
C ALA A 119 -12.48 -10.86 -9.63
N ASP A 120 -12.03 -9.60 -9.54
CA ASP A 120 -11.97 -8.65 -10.66
C ASP A 120 -10.96 -9.06 -11.75
N LEU A 121 -10.02 -9.94 -11.44
CA LEU A 121 -9.09 -10.59 -12.37
C LEU A 121 -9.54 -12.01 -12.76
N GLY A 122 -10.79 -12.38 -12.47
CA GLY A 122 -11.37 -13.67 -12.86
C GLY A 122 -11.04 -14.86 -11.93
N GLN A 123 -10.48 -14.60 -10.75
CA GLN A 123 -10.17 -15.66 -9.78
C GLN A 123 -11.43 -16.11 -9.02
N ASP A 124 -11.55 -17.40 -8.76
CA ASP A 124 -12.70 -18.00 -8.06
C ASP A 124 -12.36 -18.51 -6.65
N GLY A 125 -11.07 -18.52 -6.28
CA GLY A 125 -10.60 -19.02 -4.99
C GLY A 125 -10.61 -20.54 -4.84
N LYS A 126 -10.91 -21.28 -5.92
CA LYS A 126 -11.03 -22.75 -5.92
C LYS A 126 -10.12 -23.37 -6.97
N THR A 127 -10.34 -23.05 -8.23
CA THR A 127 -9.53 -23.53 -9.35
C THR A 127 -8.62 -22.44 -9.91
N SER A 128 -8.87 -21.17 -9.58
CA SER A 128 -7.97 -20.06 -9.89
C SER A 128 -7.82 -19.11 -8.70
N PHE A 129 -6.57 -18.90 -8.29
CA PHE A 129 -6.18 -18.03 -7.18
C PHE A 129 -4.67 -17.76 -7.23
N SER A 130 -4.20 -16.81 -6.42
CA SER A 130 -2.76 -16.60 -6.22
C SER A 130 -2.29 -17.18 -4.90
N ALA A 131 -1.19 -17.93 -4.94
CA ALA A 131 -0.45 -18.29 -3.73
C ALA A 131 0.02 -17.03 -2.99
N MET A 132 0.30 -17.15 -1.68
CA MET A 132 1.09 -16.13 -0.99
C MET A 132 2.48 -16.00 -1.62
N SER A 133 3.02 -14.78 -1.60
CA SER A 133 4.34 -14.48 -2.15
C SER A 133 5.46 -15.22 -1.42
N ILE A 134 6.45 -15.67 -2.20
CA ILE A 134 7.74 -16.16 -1.70
C ILE A 134 8.72 -14.99 -1.75
N SER A 135 9.37 -14.70 -0.63
CA SER A 135 10.42 -13.69 -0.54
C SER A 135 11.69 -14.17 -1.23
N GLY A 136 12.30 -13.28 -2.00
CA GLY A 136 13.49 -13.53 -2.79
C GLY A 136 13.23 -14.00 -4.23
N PRO A 137 14.31 -14.32 -4.96
CA PRO A 137 14.30 -14.42 -6.42
C PRO A 137 13.84 -15.78 -6.96
N VAL A 138 13.40 -16.70 -6.10
CA VAL A 138 13.05 -18.08 -6.49
C VAL A 138 11.83 -18.58 -5.74
N ALA A 139 10.83 -19.04 -6.48
CA ALA A 139 9.73 -19.85 -5.96
C ALA A 139 9.86 -21.28 -6.50
N VAL A 140 9.93 -22.25 -5.59
CA VAL A 140 9.99 -23.68 -5.90
C VAL A 140 8.58 -24.26 -5.81
N LEU A 141 8.09 -24.83 -6.92
CA LEU A 141 6.82 -25.50 -7.00
C LEU A 141 7.04 -27.02 -7.08
N ARG A 142 6.36 -27.77 -6.22
CA ARG A 142 6.51 -29.23 -6.16
C ARG A 142 5.20 -29.89 -5.75
N LEU A 143 4.83 -30.96 -6.46
CA LEU A 143 3.75 -31.83 -6.02
C LEU A 143 4.28 -32.87 -5.04
N VAL A 144 3.55 -33.11 -3.96
CA VAL A 144 3.91 -34.04 -2.88
C VAL A 144 2.74 -34.95 -2.54
N GLY A 145 3.06 -36.11 -1.95
CA GLY A 145 2.07 -37.09 -1.54
C GLY A 145 1.76 -38.14 -2.60
N THR A 146 0.76 -38.95 -2.33
CA THR A 146 0.34 -40.08 -3.18
C THR A 146 -1.14 -39.97 -3.46
N ALA A 147 -1.50 -40.07 -4.73
CA ALA A 147 -2.89 -39.99 -5.14
C ALA A 147 -3.70 -41.16 -4.58
N ARG A 148 -4.71 -40.85 -3.76
CA ARG A 148 -5.67 -41.81 -3.20
C ARG A 148 -6.81 -42.11 -4.17
N GLU A 149 -6.93 -41.32 -5.21
CA GLU A 149 -7.85 -41.52 -6.32
C GLU A 149 -7.11 -41.50 -7.66
N PRO A 150 -7.69 -42.05 -8.74
CA PRO A 150 -7.08 -41.99 -10.06
C PRO A 150 -6.93 -40.55 -10.55
N TRP A 151 -5.81 -40.28 -11.23
CA TRP A 151 -5.68 -39.06 -12.02
C TRP A 151 -6.71 -39.05 -13.15
N ARG A 152 -7.45 -37.94 -13.29
CA ARG A 152 -8.48 -37.73 -14.33
C ARG A 152 -8.01 -36.71 -15.35
N ALA A 153 -8.60 -36.73 -16.54
CA ALA A 153 -8.46 -35.66 -17.52
C ALA A 153 -8.99 -34.36 -16.88
N GLY A 154 -8.09 -33.40 -16.62
CA GLY A 154 -8.39 -32.17 -15.88
C GLY A 154 -7.70 -32.02 -14.53
N HIS A 155 -7.07 -33.08 -13.99
CA HIS A 155 -6.15 -32.90 -12.86
C HIS A 155 -4.82 -32.31 -13.34
N GLY A 156 -4.37 -31.27 -12.66
CA GLY A 156 -3.14 -30.55 -12.91
C GLY A 156 -3.16 -29.17 -12.26
N VAL A 157 -2.01 -28.52 -12.31
CA VAL A 157 -1.83 -27.12 -11.93
C VAL A 157 -1.27 -26.39 -13.14
N LYS A 158 -1.88 -25.26 -13.52
CA LYS A 158 -1.38 -24.37 -14.55
C LYS A 158 -1.04 -23.01 -13.95
N VAL A 159 0.21 -22.59 -14.12
CA VAL A 159 0.69 -21.25 -13.82
C VAL A 159 0.91 -20.53 -15.13
N SER A 160 0.15 -19.46 -15.34
CA SER A 160 0.26 -18.61 -16.55
C SER A 160 1.00 -17.30 -16.31
N ARG A 161 1.08 -16.89 -15.04
CA ARG A 161 1.66 -15.61 -14.65
C ARG A 161 2.19 -15.63 -13.23
N TYR A 162 3.09 -14.72 -12.95
CA TYR A 162 3.58 -14.42 -11.61
C TYR A 162 3.94 -12.93 -11.50
N LEU A 163 3.97 -12.41 -10.28
CA LEU A 163 4.57 -11.10 -10.02
C LEU A 163 6.06 -11.28 -9.72
N GLU A 164 6.88 -10.48 -10.39
CA GLU A 164 8.29 -10.28 -10.14
C GLU A 164 8.47 -8.98 -9.37
N GLY A 165 8.79 -9.06 -8.08
CA GLY A 165 9.05 -7.89 -7.24
C GLY A 165 10.35 -7.19 -7.58
N TYR A 166 10.33 -5.86 -7.66
CA TYR A 166 11.55 -5.07 -7.91
C TYR A 166 12.58 -5.24 -6.80
N PRO A 167 13.89 -5.29 -7.12
CA PRO A 167 14.94 -5.37 -6.11
C PRO A 167 14.88 -4.16 -5.17
N GLU A 168 15.06 -4.39 -3.87
CA GLU A 168 14.94 -3.35 -2.84
C GLU A 168 15.95 -2.21 -3.08
N GLU A 169 17.20 -2.53 -3.46
CA GLU A 169 18.23 -1.52 -3.76
C GLU A 169 17.92 -0.66 -4.99
N MET A 170 17.07 -1.14 -5.91
CA MET A 170 16.75 -0.42 -7.14
C MET A 170 15.57 0.55 -6.96
N LEU A 171 14.73 0.36 -5.95
CA LEU A 171 13.53 1.18 -5.71
C LEU A 171 13.84 2.70 -5.64
N PRO A 172 14.88 3.19 -4.93
CA PRO A 172 15.20 4.62 -4.90
C PRO A 172 15.51 5.18 -6.30
N GLN A 173 16.27 4.43 -7.11
CA GLN A 173 16.64 4.86 -8.45
C GLN A 173 15.42 4.88 -9.37
N LEU A 174 14.65 3.79 -9.41
CA LEU A 174 13.44 3.69 -10.24
C LEU A 174 12.43 4.78 -9.89
N GLN A 175 12.32 5.15 -8.62
CA GLN A 175 11.47 6.25 -8.17
C GLN A 175 11.99 7.61 -8.65
N ASN A 176 13.29 7.87 -8.52
CA ASN A 176 13.90 9.11 -9.00
C ASN A 176 13.78 9.29 -10.51
N GLU A 177 13.77 8.20 -11.26
CA GLU A 177 13.55 8.16 -12.70
C GLU A 177 12.06 8.20 -13.10
N GLY A 178 11.14 8.20 -12.13
CA GLY A 178 9.69 8.25 -12.36
C GLY A 178 9.08 6.96 -12.92
N LEU A 179 9.82 5.85 -12.88
CA LEU A 179 9.43 4.57 -13.48
C LEU A 179 8.43 3.77 -12.63
N LEU A 180 8.15 4.20 -11.41
CA LEU A 180 7.22 3.53 -10.48
C LEU A 180 5.78 4.05 -10.54
N GLY A 181 5.45 4.91 -11.51
CA GLY A 181 4.08 5.39 -11.76
C GLY A 181 3.61 6.53 -10.84
N THR A 182 4.52 7.19 -10.13
CA THR A 182 4.18 8.36 -9.30
C THR A 182 4.02 9.61 -10.17
N GLN A 183 2.81 9.85 -10.70
CA GLN A 183 2.46 11.12 -11.36
C GLN A 183 2.34 12.31 -10.37
N VAL A 184 2.83 12.18 -9.13
CA VAL A 184 3.01 13.33 -8.23
C VAL A 184 4.36 13.97 -8.57
N GLY A 185 4.34 14.92 -9.50
CA GLY A 185 5.48 15.71 -9.97
C GLY A 185 6.13 16.64 -8.93
N GLY A 186 6.12 16.28 -7.66
CA GLY A 186 6.84 16.98 -6.60
C GLY A 186 7.27 15.97 -5.56
N LYS A 187 8.56 15.92 -5.25
CA LYS A 187 9.10 15.11 -4.15
C LYS A 187 8.25 15.39 -2.91
N SER A 188 7.67 14.36 -2.28
CA SER A 188 6.97 14.47 -0.99
C SER A 188 7.93 14.61 0.20
N ILE A 189 9.19 14.94 -0.12
CA ILE A 189 10.30 15.26 0.77
C ILE A 189 10.51 16.77 0.67
N CYS A 190 10.50 17.46 1.82
CA CYS A 190 10.80 18.88 1.87
C CYS A 190 12.26 19.13 2.23
N GLY A 191 13.08 19.36 1.22
CA GLY A 191 14.50 19.61 1.44
C GLY A 191 15.26 18.31 1.65
N THR A 192 15.80 18.10 2.86
CA THR A 192 16.59 16.90 3.17
C THR A 192 15.67 15.77 3.57
N ASP A 193 15.93 14.55 3.09
CA ASP A 193 15.20 13.37 3.56
C ASP A 193 15.58 13.04 5.00
N ASN A 194 14.64 13.20 5.92
CA ASN A 194 14.83 12.96 7.35
C ASN A 194 14.27 11.60 7.81
N LYS A 195 13.72 10.80 6.89
CA LYS A 195 13.21 9.47 7.23
C LYS A 195 14.37 8.55 7.59
N GLN A 196 14.12 7.66 8.55
CA GLN A 196 15.07 6.61 8.92
C GLN A 196 14.34 5.29 9.13
N ALA A 197 15.05 4.18 8.94
CA ALA A 197 14.54 2.85 9.23
C ALA A 197 13.99 2.79 10.66
N ALA A 198 12.84 2.13 10.86
CA ALA A 198 12.18 2.08 12.16
C ALA A 198 13.10 1.60 13.30
N ALA A 199 13.99 0.65 13.02
CA ALA A 199 14.95 0.13 13.98
C ALA A 199 15.98 1.16 14.49
N CYS A 200 16.21 2.27 13.78
CA CYS A 200 17.06 3.38 14.26
C CYS A 200 16.47 4.09 15.48
N TYR A 201 15.14 4.00 15.66
CA TYR A 201 14.43 4.61 16.78
C TYR A 201 14.19 3.66 17.96
N ALA A 202 14.69 2.42 17.89
CA ALA A 202 14.41 1.39 18.89
C ALA A 202 14.80 1.79 20.33
N THR A 203 15.81 2.65 20.49
CA THR A 203 16.27 3.16 21.80
C THR A 203 16.05 4.66 21.97
N SER A 204 16.20 5.45 20.90
CA SER A 204 16.11 6.92 20.94
C SER A 204 14.68 7.45 20.96
N ASP A 205 13.70 6.68 20.45
CA ASP A 205 12.29 7.05 20.40
C ASP A 205 11.40 5.79 20.43
N THR A 206 11.29 5.20 21.62
CA THR A 206 10.56 3.96 21.85
C THR A 206 9.07 4.09 21.53
N GLN A 207 8.48 5.28 21.66
CA GLN A 207 7.09 5.53 21.29
C GLN A 207 6.90 5.38 19.78
N ALA A 208 7.74 6.05 18.97
CA ALA A 208 7.66 5.95 17.52
C ALA A 208 7.95 4.52 17.04
N PHE A 209 8.98 3.88 17.59
CA PHE A 209 9.30 2.49 17.25
C PHE A 209 8.15 1.53 17.58
N ASN A 210 7.57 1.62 18.78
CA ASN A 210 6.43 0.76 19.16
C ASN A 210 5.18 1.05 18.32
N GLY A 211 4.90 2.33 18.04
CA GLY A 211 3.81 2.77 17.15
C GLY A 211 3.99 2.34 15.69
N SER A 212 5.17 1.86 15.30
CA SER A 212 5.41 1.33 13.96
C SER A 212 5.07 -0.16 13.82
N LYS A 213 5.02 -0.92 14.92
CA LYS A 213 4.85 -2.39 14.89
C LYS A 213 3.55 -2.83 14.21
N PRO A 214 2.39 -2.19 14.44
CA PRO A 214 1.13 -2.57 13.81
C PRO A 214 0.99 -2.17 12.34
N VAL A 215 2.02 -1.53 11.76
CA VAL A 215 2.04 -1.08 10.36
C VAL A 215 2.60 -2.17 9.46
N ALA A 216 1.93 -2.37 8.32
CA ALA A 216 2.24 -3.36 7.31
C ALA A 216 2.41 -2.71 5.93
N ARG A 217 3.23 -3.36 5.11
CA ARG A 217 3.31 -3.12 3.67
C ARG A 217 2.11 -3.77 3.00
N ALA A 218 1.30 -3.02 2.26
CA ALA A 218 0.20 -3.55 1.47
C ALA A 218 0.71 -3.84 0.05
N VAL A 219 0.56 -5.08 -0.41
CA VAL A 219 0.97 -5.54 -1.74
C VAL A 219 -0.27 -6.00 -2.49
N MET A 220 -0.66 -5.24 -3.51
CA MET A 220 -1.88 -5.48 -4.28
C MET A 220 -1.65 -6.50 -5.41
N SER A 221 -2.72 -7.15 -5.87
CA SER A 221 -2.69 -8.20 -6.89
C SER A 221 -2.06 -7.77 -8.22
N GLY A 222 -2.11 -6.47 -8.54
CA GLY A 222 -1.50 -5.88 -9.73
C GLY A 222 -0.02 -5.52 -9.59
N GLY A 223 0.63 -5.79 -8.45
CA GLY A 223 2.03 -5.43 -8.22
C GLY A 223 2.25 -3.98 -7.76
N SER A 224 1.19 -3.30 -7.32
CA SER A 224 1.29 -2.00 -6.68
C SER A 224 1.35 -2.10 -5.16
N LEU A 225 1.65 -0.98 -4.51
CA LEU A 225 1.92 -0.90 -3.08
C LEU A 225 1.33 0.36 -2.43
N CYS A 226 0.86 0.16 -1.20
CA CYS A 226 0.62 1.19 -0.20
C CYS A 226 1.05 0.72 1.21
N THR A 227 0.66 1.48 2.22
CA THR A 227 0.77 1.15 3.64
C THR A 227 -0.61 0.81 4.22
N ALA A 228 -0.66 -0.14 5.15
CA ALA A 228 -1.85 -0.48 5.93
C ALA A 228 -1.49 -0.70 7.41
N TRP A 229 -2.47 -0.71 8.32
CA TRP A 229 -2.19 -0.85 9.75
C TRP A 229 -3.36 -1.39 10.56
N ARG A 230 -3.06 -2.02 11.71
CA ARG A 230 -4.07 -2.55 12.65
C ARG A 230 -4.67 -1.45 13.51
N VAL A 231 -5.99 -1.33 13.45
CA VAL A 231 -6.74 -0.26 14.13
C VAL A 231 -7.02 -0.60 15.60
N SER A 232 -7.39 -1.85 15.86
CA SER A 232 -7.85 -2.29 17.19
C SER A 232 -7.35 -3.70 17.54
N SER A 233 -7.67 -4.18 18.74
CA SER A 233 -7.48 -5.58 19.14
C SER A 233 -8.31 -6.55 18.30
N SER A 234 -9.42 -6.09 17.71
CA SER A 234 -10.24 -6.86 16.78
C SER A 234 -9.68 -6.79 15.36
N ASN A 235 -10.13 -7.72 14.49
CA ASN A 235 -9.72 -7.80 13.09
C ASN A 235 -10.23 -6.60 12.27
N ARG A 236 -9.51 -5.49 12.36
CA ARG A 236 -9.81 -4.19 11.75
C ARG A 236 -8.50 -3.58 11.26
N MET A 237 -8.44 -3.31 9.97
CA MET A 237 -7.28 -2.73 9.28
C MET A 237 -7.70 -1.48 8.52
N PHE A 238 -6.82 -0.48 8.45
CA PHE A 238 -6.99 0.69 7.60
C PHE A 238 -5.92 0.75 6.51
N THR A 239 -6.31 1.28 5.35
CA THR A 239 -5.46 1.82 4.27
C THR A 239 -6.26 2.92 3.54
N ASN A 240 -5.73 3.50 2.47
CA ASN A 240 -6.47 4.46 1.65
C ASN A 240 -7.43 3.80 0.64
N ASN A 241 -8.46 4.54 0.23
CA ASN A 241 -9.36 4.10 -0.85
C ASN A 241 -8.66 4.04 -2.19
N HIS A 242 -7.78 4.99 -2.51
CA HIS A 242 -7.02 4.97 -3.77
C HIS A 242 -6.03 3.79 -3.83
N CYS A 243 -5.65 3.22 -2.67
CA CYS A 243 -4.85 2.00 -2.61
C CYS A 243 -5.69 0.76 -2.91
N ILE A 244 -6.85 0.64 -2.26
CA ILE A 244 -7.75 -0.50 -2.41
C ILE A 244 -9.20 -0.01 -2.39
N SER A 245 -9.84 0.09 -3.55
CA SER A 245 -11.18 0.66 -3.66
C SER A 245 -12.32 -0.36 -3.74
N THR A 246 -12.01 -1.65 -3.81
CA THR A 246 -12.98 -2.72 -4.05
C THR A 246 -12.79 -3.89 -3.09
N ALA A 247 -13.86 -4.67 -2.89
CA ALA A 247 -13.79 -5.90 -2.11
C ALA A 247 -12.86 -6.95 -2.73
N ALA A 248 -12.85 -7.05 -4.07
CA ALA A 248 -11.91 -7.91 -4.80
C ALA A 248 -10.46 -7.46 -4.60
N GLY A 249 -10.20 -6.14 -4.58
CA GLY A 249 -8.89 -5.59 -4.27
C GLY A 249 -8.41 -5.95 -2.85
N VAL A 250 -9.31 -5.92 -1.86
CA VAL A 250 -8.98 -6.38 -0.49
C VAL A 250 -8.62 -7.86 -0.51
N ALA A 251 -9.50 -8.72 -1.03
CA ALA A 251 -9.29 -10.16 -1.05
C ALA A 251 -8.07 -10.58 -1.90
N GLY A 252 -7.69 -9.77 -2.88
CA GLY A 252 -6.53 -9.95 -3.76
C GLY A 252 -5.19 -9.49 -3.18
N ALA A 253 -5.17 -8.77 -2.05
CA ALA A 253 -3.98 -8.16 -1.49
C ALA A 253 -3.31 -9.01 -0.39
N GLU A 254 -2.01 -8.80 -0.21
CA GLU A 254 -1.23 -9.26 0.94
C GLU A 254 -0.83 -8.08 1.83
N PHE A 255 -0.72 -8.35 3.14
CA PHE A 255 -0.27 -7.39 4.14
C PHE A 255 0.93 -7.97 4.88
N TRP A 256 2.09 -7.33 4.72
CA TRP A 256 3.36 -7.81 5.24
C TRP A 256 3.76 -7.01 6.47
N PHE A 257 3.61 -7.64 7.63
CA PHE A 257 4.07 -7.10 8.90
C PHE A 257 5.56 -7.40 9.08
N ASN A 258 6.23 -6.52 9.83
CA ASN A 258 7.66 -6.63 10.10
C ASN A 258 8.56 -6.64 8.85
N TYR A 259 8.07 -6.12 7.72
CA TYR A 259 8.90 -5.78 6.56
C TYR A 259 9.75 -4.55 6.86
N GLN A 260 10.81 -4.74 7.64
CA GLN A 260 11.65 -3.68 8.18
C GLN A 260 13.09 -4.17 8.37
N ARG A 261 14.04 -3.26 8.60
CA ARG A 261 15.38 -3.66 9.02
C ARG A 261 15.35 -4.22 10.45
N SER A 262 16.16 -5.23 10.70
CA SER A 262 16.33 -5.89 12.01
C SER A 262 17.07 -5.00 13.03
N THR A 263 18.02 -4.20 12.55
CA THR A 263 18.70 -3.12 13.27
C THR A 263 18.78 -1.90 12.36
N CYS A 264 19.26 -0.74 12.84
CA CYS A 264 19.29 0.49 12.03
C CYS A 264 19.97 0.31 10.65
N THR A 265 21.05 -0.49 10.60
CA THR A 265 21.80 -0.81 9.37
C THR A 265 21.72 -2.28 8.98
N GLY A 266 20.91 -3.07 9.68
CA GLY A 266 20.82 -4.51 9.52
C GLY A 266 20.07 -4.95 8.27
N ALA A 267 20.10 -6.27 8.03
CA ALA A 267 19.29 -6.94 7.02
C ALA A 267 17.79 -6.89 7.38
N GLN A 268 16.94 -7.32 6.45
CA GLN A 268 15.51 -7.46 6.66
C GLN A 268 15.19 -8.39 7.84
N ALA A 269 14.24 -8.00 8.68
CA ALA A 269 13.66 -8.85 9.70
C ALA A 269 12.76 -9.93 9.08
N THR A 270 12.39 -10.93 9.89
CA THR A 270 11.43 -11.96 9.49
C THR A 270 10.05 -11.35 9.27
N VAL A 271 9.52 -11.52 8.07
CA VAL A 271 8.23 -10.97 7.65
C VAL A 271 7.10 -11.91 8.08
N THR A 272 5.96 -11.34 8.50
CA THR A 272 4.72 -12.08 8.68
C THR A 272 3.71 -11.61 7.66
N LYS A 273 3.23 -12.51 6.80
CA LYS A 273 2.29 -12.19 5.71
C LYS A 273 0.89 -12.70 6.04
N VAL A 274 -0.12 -11.88 5.79
CA VAL A 274 -1.54 -12.28 5.82
C VAL A 274 -2.24 -11.81 4.56
N ALA A 275 -3.24 -12.57 4.10
CA ALA A 275 -4.09 -12.19 2.98
C ALA A 275 -5.25 -11.30 3.45
N GLY A 276 -5.72 -10.40 2.60
CA GLY A 276 -6.97 -9.69 2.84
C GLY A 276 -8.19 -10.62 2.82
N ASP A 277 -9.25 -10.15 3.47
CA ASP A 277 -10.49 -10.91 3.64
C ASP A 277 -11.70 -10.08 3.17
N GLN A 278 -12.35 -9.33 4.07
CA GLN A 278 -13.57 -8.58 3.74
C GLN A 278 -13.33 -7.08 3.77
N MET A 279 -13.77 -6.38 2.72
CA MET A 279 -13.93 -4.93 2.79
C MET A 279 -15.15 -4.62 3.65
N LEU A 280 -14.96 -3.81 4.69
CA LEU A 280 -16.03 -3.40 5.60
C LEU A 280 -16.65 -2.09 5.16
N LYS A 281 -15.81 -1.08 4.91
CA LYS A 281 -16.25 0.25 4.48
C LYS A 281 -15.17 0.93 3.68
N THR A 282 -15.57 1.65 2.62
CA THR A 282 -14.66 2.52 1.88
C THR A 282 -15.31 3.87 1.62
N ASN A 283 -14.50 4.92 1.44
CA ASN A 283 -14.95 6.26 1.08
C ASN A 283 -13.87 6.97 0.27
N THR A 284 -14.21 7.49 -0.91
CA THR A 284 -13.29 8.21 -1.79
C THR A 284 -13.02 9.64 -1.30
N THR A 285 -14.02 10.35 -0.77
CA THR A 285 -13.89 11.73 -0.27
C THR A 285 -12.97 11.85 0.94
N LEU A 286 -12.96 10.87 1.86
CA LEU A 286 -12.02 10.81 2.98
C LEU A 286 -10.89 9.81 2.75
N ASP A 287 -10.82 9.27 1.54
CA ASP A 287 -9.82 8.34 1.05
C ASP A 287 -9.40 7.25 2.05
N TYR A 288 -10.37 6.50 2.58
CA TYR A 288 -10.07 5.39 3.50
C TYR A 288 -10.77 4.11 3.07
N THR A 289 -10.17 3.00 3.47
CA THR A 289 -10.76 1.66 3.41
C THR A 289 -10.52 0.93 4.72
N LEU A 290 -11.61 0.57 5.38
CA LEU A 290 -11.65 -0.33 6.54
C LEU A 290 -11.90 -1.76 6.04
N PHE A 291 -11.09 -2.71 6.51
CA PHE A 291 -11.19 -4.11 6.07
C PHE A 291 -10.73 -5.10 7.16
N THR A 292 -10.94 -6.39 6.90
CA THR A 292 -10.44 -7.53 7.69
C THR A 292 -9.38 -8.30 6.92
N VAL A 293 -8.57 -9.09 7.64
CA VAL A 293 -7.59 -10.01 7.06
C VAL A 293 -7.84 -11.44 7.49
N LYS A 294 -7.39 -12.40 6.69
CA LYS A 294 -7.37 -13.83 7.06
C LYS A 294 -6.28 -14.06 8.10
N ASN A 295 -6.44 -15.11 8.91
CA ASN A 295 -5.43 -15.54 9.90
C ASN A 295 -4.96 -14.42 10.85
N PHE A 296 -5.87 -13.53 11.26
CA PHE A 296 -5.56 -12.35 12.08
C PHE A 296 -4.76 -12.64 13.36
N ALA A 297 -4.93 -13.84 13.95
CA ALA A 297 -4.15 -14.27 15.10
C ALA A 297 -2.63 -14.21 14.86
N ASN A 298 -2.16 -14.45 13.63
CA ASN A 298 -0.74 -14.41 13.26
C ASN A 298 -0.10 -13.03 13.41
N ILE A 299 -0.91 -11.96 13.34
CA ILE A 299 -0.44 -10.58 13.45
C ILE A 299 -0.79 -9.95 14.79
N SER A 300 -1.41 -10.69 15.70
CA SER A 300 -1.87 -10.20 17.02
C SER A 300 -0.75 -9.63 17.89
N SER A 301 0.45 -10.23 17.82
CA SER A 301 1.66 -9.84 18.55
C SER A 301 2.21 -8.46 18.16
N PHE A 302 1.84 -7.93 16.99
CA PHE A 302 2.26 -6.61 16.55
C PHE A 302 1.53 -5.45 17.23
N GLY A 303 0.48 -5.71 18.02
CA GLY A 303 -0.34 -4.68 18.67
C GLY A 303 -1.26 -3.92 17.70
N PHE A 304 -1.84 -2.81 18.15
CA PHE A 304 -2.74 -1.96 17.36
C PHE A 304 -2.57 -0.49 17.78
N LEU A 305 -3.02 0.44 16.93
CA LEU A 305 -2.75 1.88 17.15
C LEU A 305 -3.87 2.65 17.84
N GLY A 306 -5.12 2.19 17.75
CA GLY A 306 -6.27 2.95 18.22
C GLY A 306 -6.48 4.24 17.41
N LEU A 307 -7.48 5.02 17.81
CA LEU A 307 -7.87 6.25 17.11
C LEU A 307 -7.90 7.45 18.07
N ASP A 308 -7.51 8.62 17.57
CA ASP A 308 -7.61 9.93 18.24
C ASP A 308 -8.57 10.84 17.43
N PRO A 309 -9.90 10.65 17.51
CA PRO A 309 -10.88 11.33 16.67
C PRO A 309 -11.19 12.75 17.17
N ARG A 310 -10.14 13.53 17.46
CA ARG A 310 -10.25 14.95 17.84
C ARG A 310 -9.81 15.88 16.71
N ALA A 311 -9.96 17.17 16.94
CA ALA A 311 -9.30 18.17 16.12
C ALA A 311 -7.79 18.17 16.41
N ALA A 312 -6.99 18.26 15.35
CA ALA A 312 -5.57 18.50 15.47
C ALA A 312 -5.31 19.90 16.07
N VAL A 313 -4.18 20.07 16.73
CA VAL A 313 -3.73 21.32 17.34
C VAL A 313 -2.47 21.79 16.62
N ALA A 314 -2.37 23.09 16.33
CA ALA A 314 -1.20 23.64 15.65
C ALA A 314 0.06 23.38 16.49
N ASN A 315 1.13 22.98 15.81
CA ASN A 315 2.43 22.65 16.38
C ASN A 315 2.49 21.43 17.30
N GLU A 316 1.41 20.62 17.40
CA GLU A 316 1.51 19.37 18.17
C GLU A 316 2.44 18.37 17.47
N GLY A 317 3.25 17.66 18.26
CA GLY A 317 4.17 16.67 17.71
C GLY A 317 3.44 15.48 17.10
N ILE A 318 3.94 15.01 15.96
CA ILE A 318 3.44 13.80 15.29
C ILE A 318 4.61 12.89 14.90
N PHE A 319 4.28 11.68 14.45
CA PHE A 319 5.19 10.84 13.67
C PHE A 319 4.39 9.98 12.70
N ILE A 320 5.04 9.56 11.62
CA ILE A 320 4.43 8.74 10.57
C ILE A 320 5.25 7.47 10.43
N ALA A 321 4.57 6.33 10.30
CA ALA A 321 5.19 5.04 10.07
C ALA A 321 4.64 4.44 8.77
N GLY A 322 5.51 4.07 7.83
CA GLY A 322 5.05 3.56 6.54
C GLY A 322 6.13 2.93 5.69
N HIS A 323 5.81 2.73 4.42
CA HIS A 323 6.67 2.11 3.40
C HIS A 323 6.95 3.07 2.24
N PRO A 324 7.68 4.18 2.49
CA PRO A 324 8.03 5.16 1.47
C PRO A 324 8.87 4.51 0.36
N GLY A 325 8.57 4.85 -0.89
CA GLY A 325 9.21 4.30 -2.08
C GLY A 325 9.11 2.78 -2.22
N GLY A 326 8.18 2.14 -1.51
CA GLY A 326 8.06 0.68 -1.47
C GLY A 326 9.13 -0.03 -0.66
N ARG A 327 9.97 0.72 0.04
CA ARG A 327 11.08 0.19 0.83
C ARG A 327 10.60 -0.42 2.15
N MET A 328 11.55 -1.03 2.86
CA MET A 328 11.41 -1.44 4.25
C MET A 328 10.91 -0.28 5.12
N LYS A 329 10.21 -0.62 6.22
CA LYS A 329 9.54 0.37 7.07
C LYS A 329 10.48 1.48 7.56
N GLU A 330 10.08 2.72 7.32
CA GLU A 330 10.77 3.92 7.77
C GLU A 330 9.80 4.79 8.59
N LEU A 331 10.37 5.64 9.45
CA LEU A 331 9.63 6.59 10.27
C LEU A 331 10.01 8.03 9.92
N SER A 332 8.99 8.87 9.82
CA SER A 332 9.12 10.32 9.75
C SER A 332 8.94 10.87 11.17
N VAL A 333 10.07 11.19 11.81
CA VAL A 333 10.15 11.69 13.19
C VAL A 333 10.87 13.03 13.23
N ALA A 334 12.01 13.12 12.56
CA ALA A 334 12.76 14.36 12.38
C ALA A 334 12.22 15.12 11.18
N ASP A 335 12.34 16.45 11.23
CA ASP A 335 12.01 17.34 10.12
C ASP A 335 12.84 18.62 10.22
N THR A 336 13.67 18.86 9.20
CA THR A 336 14.55 20.02 9.11
C THR A 336 13.85 21.32 8.70
N GLN A 337 12.62 21.26 8.16
CA GLN A 337 11.83 22.45 7.81
C GLN A 337 11.29 23.16 9.05
N ASN A 338 11.21 22.42 10.15
CA ASN A 338 10.59 22.83 11.38
C ASN A 338 11.68 23.22 12.40
N SER A 339 11.56 24.40 13.03
CA SER A 339 12.60 24.94 13.93
C SER A 339 12.92 24.05 15.14
N GLY A 340 11.99 23.16 15.52
CA GLY A 340 12.18 22.14 16.55
C GLY A 340 12.85 20.85 16.08
N GLY A 341 13.20 20.73 14.79
CA GLY A 341 13.85 19.56 14.19
C GLY A 341 12.98 18.30 14.15
N LYS A 342 11.66 18.43 14.37
CA LYS A 342 10.73 17.31 14.56
C LYS A 342 9.44 17.53 13.78
N CYS A 343 8.89 16.41 13.35
CA CYS A 343 7.55 16.30 12.79
C CYS A 343 6.48 16.90 13.71
N ARG A 344 5.65 17.79 13.17
CA ARG A 344 4.50 18.38 13.87
C ARG A 344 3.35 18.65 12.91
N VAL A 345 2.18 18.96 13.47
CA VAL A 345 1.06 19.54 12.70
C VAL A 345 1.37 20.99 12.36
N ASP A 346 1.49 21.29 11.08
CA ASP A 346 1.77 22.64 10.57
C ASP A 346 0.48 23.39 10.25
N ALA A 347 -0.55 22.69 9.74
CA ALA A 347 -1.89 23.24 9.58
C ALA A 347 -2.94 22.24 10.08
N PRO A 348 -3.65 22.54 11.18
CA PRO A 348 -4.65 21.64 11.75
C PRO A 348 -5.85 21.32 10.84
N SER A 349 -6.10 22.18 9.86
CA SER A 349 -7.21 22.03 8.93
C SER A 349 -6.84 22.60 7.57
N VAL A 350 -6.81 21.73 6.57
CA VAL A 350 -6.57 22.08 5.17
C VAL A 350 -7.55 21.35 4.26
N THR A 351 -7.70 21.84 3.04
CA THR A 351 -8.47 21.16 2.00
C THR A 351 -7.69 19.95 1.49
N GLY A 352 -8.26 18.76 1.67
CA GLY A 352 -7.86 17.54 0.98
C GLY A 352 -8.83 17.27 -0.18
N ASN A 353 -9.34 16.03 -0.28
CA ASN A 353 -10.37 15.65 -1.27
C ASN A 353 -11.73 16.33 -1.00
N ALA A 354 -11.88 16.92 0.18
CA ALA A 354 -12.95 17.84 0.53
C ALA A 354 -12.42 19.04 1.32
N ALA A 355 -13.19 20.14 1.34
CA ALA A 355 -12.86 21.31 2.13
C ALA A 355 -12.65 20.94 3.61
N ASN A 356 -11.53 21.37 4.19
CA ASN A 356 -11.20 21.13 5.61
C ASN A 356 -11.17 19.64 6.03
N SER A 357 -10.94 18.72 5.10
CA SER A 357 -10.92 17.27 5.41
C SER A 357 -9.62 16.79 6.06
N ASP A 358 -8.54 17.57 5.97
CA ASP A 358 -7.18 17.08 6.19
C ASP A 358 -6.41 17.86 7.25
N VAL A 359 -5.38 17.21 7.79
CA VAL A 359 -4.31 17.81 8.62
C VAL A 359 -3.05 17.90 7.77
N GLY A 360 -2.43 19.08 7.71
CA GLY A 360 -1.22 19.35 6.94
C GLY A 360 0.06 19.39 7.78
N TYR A 361 1.16 18.89 7.21
CA TYR A 361 2.47 18.78 7.86
C TYR A 361 3.62 18.71 6.84
N TYR A 362 4.83 19.09 7.28
CA TYR A 362 6.06 18.98 6.48
C TYR A 362 6.86 17.68 6.70
N CYS A 363 6.31 16.73 7.46
CA CYS A 363 6.91 15.41 7.63
C CYS A 363 7.15 14.72 6.28
N ASP A 364 8.39 14.30 6.04
CA ASP A 364 8.78 13.63 4.79
C ASP A 364 7.97 12.35 4.59
N THR A 365 7.41 12.18 3.40
CA THR A 365 6.81 10.93 2.91
C THR A 365 7.19 10.73 1.45
N GLU A 366 6.79 9.62 0.85
CA GLU A 366 6.99 9.31 -0.58
C GLU A 366 5.85 8.42 -1.09
N GLY A 367 5.78 8.19 -2.40
CA GLY A 367 4.88 7.19 -2.99
C GLY A 367 4.98 5.86 -2.23
N GLY A 368 3.85 5.22 -1.96
CA GLY A 368 3.77 4.03 -1.08
C GLY A 368 3.53 4.34 0.40
N SER A 369 3.75 5.58 0.84
CA SER A 369 3.35 6.04 2.18
C SER A 369 1.83 6.23 2.30
N SER A 370 1.10 6.27 1.20
CA SER A 370 -0.37 6.26 1.19
C SER A 370 -0.93 5.20 2.12
N GLY A 371 -1.83 5.60 3.02
CA GLY A 371 -2.48 4.77 4.02
C GLY A 371 -1.71 4.70 5.34
N SER A 372 -0.57 5.38 5.44
CA SER A 372 0.21 5.44 6.69
C SER A 372 -0.56 6.17 7.79
N PRO A 373 -0.52 5.65 9.04
CA PRO A 373 -1.05 6.35 10.19
C PRO A 373 -0.18 7.57 10.51
N VAL A 374 -0.84 8.71 10.78
CA VAL A 374 -0.22 9.89 11.37
C VAL A 374 -0.56 9.89 12.85
N LEU A 375 0.43 9.64 13.72
CA LEU A 375 0.23 9.43 15.15
C LEU A 375 0.53 10.70 15.93
N ALA A 376 -0.40 11.10 16.81
CA ALA A 376 -0.16 12.20 17.73
C ALA A 376 0.78 11.76 18.85
N ARG A 377 1.81 12.57 19.14
CA ARG A 377 2.77 12.29 20.22
C ARG A 377 2.12 12.27 21.60
N SER A 378 1.08 13.09 21.78
CA SER A 378 0.36 13.25 23.05
C SER A 378 -0.39 11.98 23.47
N SER A 379 -0.92 11.22 22.52
CA SER A 379 -1.75 10.04 22.79
C SER A 379 -1.12 8.72 22.32
N GLY A 380 -0.16 8.77 21.38
CA GLY A 380 0.35 7.59 20.69
C GLY A 380 -0.69 6.94 19.74
N LYS A 381 -1.81 7.62 19.47
CA LYS A 381 -2.91 7.13 18.65
C LYS A 381 -3.00 7.89 17.33
N VAL A 382 -3.74 7.34 16.36
CA VAL A 382 -3.82 7.88 15.00
C VAL A 382 -4.77 9.09 14.94
N LEU A 383 -4.24 10.24 14.50
CA LEU A 383 -4.95 11.51 14.35
C LEU A 383 -5.38 11.77 12.89
N ALA A 384 -4.61 11.27 11.92
CA ALA A 384 -4.92 11.38 10.50
C ALA A 384 -4.43 10.16 9.70
N LEU A 385 -4.98 9.96 8.51
CA LEU A 385 -4.59 8.93 7.55
C LEU A 385 -3.93 9.59 6.34
N HIS A 386 -2.61 9.41 6.17
CA HIS A 386 -1.86 10.07 5.10
C HIS A 386 -2.33 9.61 3.72
N HIS A 387 -2.59 10.55 2.81
CA HIS A 387 -2.92 10.23 1.41
C HIS A 387 -2.35 11.21 0.38
N PHE A 388 -2.14 12.48 0.74
CA PHE A 388 -1.63 13.47 -0.21
C PHE A 388 -0.15 13.78 -0.05
N GLY A 389 0.55 13.69 -1.18
CA GLY A 389 1.95 14.00 -1.35
C GLY A 389 2.20 15.41 -1.92
N GLY A 390 3.36 15.97 -1.56
CA GLY A 390 3.90 17.26 -1.99
C GLY A 390 4.92 17.72 -0.95
N CYS A 391 5.58 18.88 -1.07
CA CYS A 391 6.35 19.35 0.09
C CYS A 391 5.39 19.51 1.29
N PHE A 392 4.27 20.18 1.10
CA PHE A 392 3.23 20.21 2.13
C PHE A 392 2.35 18.95 2.05
N ASN A 393 2.69 17.94 2.86
CA ASN A 393 1.97 16.68 2.95
C ASN A 393 0.68 16.83 3.77
N SER A 394 -0.28 15.93 3.56
CA SER A 394 -1.50 15.91 4.37
C SER A 394 -2.15 14.53 4.52
N GLY A 395 -3.04 14.43 5.51
CA GLY A 395 -3.78 13.23 5.82
C GLY A 395 -5.22 13.50 6.24
N ALA A 396 -6.14 12.63 5.84
CA ALA A 396 -7.56 12.72 6.15
C ALA A 396 -7.79 12.58 7.67
N LYS A 397 -8.59 13.49 8.23
CA LYS A 397 -8.84 13.57 9.68
C LYS A 397 -9.57 12.33 10.20
N ILE A 398 -9.02 11.71 11.25
CA ILE A 398 -9.71 10.62 11.95
C ILE A 398 -11.01 11.10 12.60
N SER A 399 -11.11 12.37 13.00
CA SER A 399 -12.38 12.96 13.49
C SER A 399 -13.51 12.97 12.44
N LEU A 400 -13.19 12.90 11.14
CA LEU A 400 -14.18 12.78 10.06
C LEU A 400 -14.41 11.33 9.62
N ILE A 401 -13.38 10.47 9.73
CA ILE A 401 -13.48 9.04 9.40
C ILE A 401 -14.24 8.29 10.48
N TRP A 402 -13.94 8.54 11.76
CA TRP A 402 -14.49 7.81 12.91
C TRP A 402 -16.03 7.71 12.90
N PRO A 403 -16.80 8.80 12.70
CA PRO A 403 -18.25 8.71 12.62
C PRO A 403 -18.77 7.71 11.58
N GLN A 404 -18.05 7.53 10.46
CA GLN A 404 -18.46 6.62 9.37
C GLN A 404 -18.19 5.14 9.67
N VAL A 405 -17.30 4.85 10.62
CA VAL A 405 -16.85 3.48 10.92
C VAL A 405 -17.16 3.02 12.34
N SER A 406 -17.63 3.91 13.21
CA SER A 406 -17.81 3.67 14.65
C SER A 406 -18.60 2.40 14.99
N THR A 407 -19.59 2.05 14.17
CA THR A 407 -20.43 0.85 14.33
C THR A 407 -19.63 -0.45 14.20
N TYR A 408 -18.54 -0.48 13.42
CA TYR A 408 -17.64 -1.64 13.31
C TYR A 408 -16.79 -1.87 14.56
N PHE A 409 -16.84 -0.92 15.52
CA PHE A 409 -16.17 -0.93 16.82
C PHE A 409 -17.17 -0.83 17.98
N GLY A 410 -18.47 -1.06 17.73
CA GLY A 410 -19.50 -0.98 18.77
C GLY A 410 -19.69 0.43 19.37
N GLY A 411 -19.29 1.48 18.64
CA GLY A 411 -19.38 2.86 19.10
C GLY A 411 -18.26 3.29 20.08
N VAL A 412 -17.33 2.40 20.42
CA VAL A 412 -16.22 2.69 21.33
C VAL A 412 -14.95 2.96 20.55
N ILE A 413 -14.32 4.11 20.80
CA ILE A 413 -13.06 4.48 20.15
C ILE A 413 -11.98 3.45 20.56
N PRO A 414 -11.33 2.77 19.60
CA PRO A 414 -10.37 1.70 19.89
C PRO A 414 -9.02 2.19 20.47
#